data_AF-A0A973M5X5-F1
#
_entry.id   AF-A0A973M5X5-F1
#
_cell.length_a   1.000
_cell.length_b   1.000
_cell.length_c   1.000
_cell.angle_alpha   90.00
_cell.angle_beta   90.00
_cell.angle_gamma   90.00
#
_symmetry.space_group_name_H-M   'P 1'
#
loop_
_entity.id
_entity.type
_entity.pdbx_description
1 polymer ?
#
loop_
_entity_poly.entity_id
_entity_poly.type
_entity_poly.pdbx_seq_one_letter_code
_entity_poly.pdbx_strand_id
1 'polypeptide(L)'
;MLDIKEVSLRVANGAAVDEWTWTLSAVAAGEASVHSAAARALVKLSLEADGSLGFELSSAVAWNDDVDVFLSLHDNPAHAEGGAAWPLFYGAIEERDADDSTTFSFLGPGGSPARASEAERLALPFVIARPGSGSGHLKLYGTDPLFSTDIRIGSTAADALDVEFSWTYRAAAGIHRHEARRLFATTADSYSDGLDQWFPLATPDVPPAPNWVHDVVIQDFDYLSTNGQGWYADIDAACEIIPADERHRAVFTLHGWYDRVGRFAFDAESGELDEQWVTLPFMHHPQLRKRFDPTPGPIKFDPKRTPTPAALKFRNLDDYRPITMTWGEIRDRLMYAKQRGFRTSFYVMTGMLTEGANTEDFHGGRALETPSQMWFGPDIVGETHIRNPLHEDIASWAKSYFSAVVARVGDLVDSWMYDEAFYVGHGVLGPANCPGYADRAQALLLRELAAIAHDAYPESAFLIADVLGQPILEAQAYPYSLQGDGIYQDAWCLPTSWDATRFPAWRNVSWGCSWAPITNFAWTKYGVIAHGAPVAISNGCFGDDTGLSEVDAEGAAAIANLYQMAKTTTGRRRRLPISNQRSAEHQRAGV
;
A
#
# COMPACT_ATOMS: atom_id res chain seq x y z
N MET A 1 -2.26 4.34 -29.79
CA MET A 1 -3.16 5.51 -29.81
C MET A 1 -4.56 5.02 -29.56
N LEU A 2 -5.29 5.70 -28.67
CA LEU A 2 -6.68 5.40 -28.32
C LEU A 2 -7.53 5.27 -29.61
N ASP A 3 -8.14 4.11 -29.84
CA ASP A 3 -9.19 3.95 -30.88
C ASP A 3 -10.55 4.45 -30.37
N ILE A 4 -10.51 5.54 -29.58
CA ILE A 4 -11.68 6.13 -28.95
C ILE A 4 -12.23 7.15 -29.93
N LYS A 5 -13.50 7.00 -30.29
CA LYS A 5 -14.17 7.90 -31.23
C LYS A 5 -14.63 9.18 -30.54
N GLU A 6 -15.22 9.00 -29.37
CA GLU A 6 -15.95 10.04 -28.66
C GLU A 6 -15.74 9.90 -27.15
N VAL A 7 -15.68 11.04 -26.47
CA VAL A 7 -15.62 11.15 -25.02
C VAL A 7 -16.80 12.01 -24.58
N SER A 8 -17.60 11.49 -23.66
CA SER A 8 -18.68 12.24 -23.02
C SER A 8 -18.33 12.51 -21.56
N LEU A 9 -18.66 13.72 -21.09
CA LEU A 9 -18.47 14.16 -19.72
C LEU A 9 -19.80 14.65 -19.18
N ARG A 10 -20.21 14.10 -18.04
CA ARG A 10 -21.32 14.61 -17.24
C ARG A 10 -20.82 15.03 -15.87
N VAL A 11 -21.15 16.25 -15.46
CA VAL A 11 -20.83 16.79 -14.13
C VAL A 11 -22.13 17.14 -13.43
N ALA A 12 -22.33 16.55 -12.26
CA ALA A 12 -23.54 16.74 -11.46
C ALA A 12 -23.19 17.30 -10.07
N ASN A 13 -23.99 18.27 -9.61
CA ASN A 13 -23.96 18.79 -8.23
C ASN A 13 -25.41 18.81 -7.72
N GLY A 14 -25.77 17.83 -6.89
CA GLY A 14 -27.16 17.61 -6.48
C GLY A 14 -28.07 17.37 -7.70
N ALA A 15 -29.08 18.22 -7.90
CA ALA A 15 -30.01 18.13 -9.03
C ALA A 15 -29.53 18.87 -10.30
N ALA A 16 -28.46 19.67 -10.20
CA ALA A 16 -27.91 20.39 -11.34
C ALA A 16 -26.95 19.49 -12.12
N VAL A 17 -27.11 19.44 -13.44
CA VAL A 17 -26.32 18.58 -14.33
C VAL A 17 -25.91 19.37 -15.56
N ASP A 18 -24.62 19.34 -15.88
CA ASP A 18 -24.08 19.76 -17.16
C ASP A 18 -23.50 18.54 -17.90
N GLU A 19 -23.62 18.51 -19.22
CA GLU A 19 -23.15 17.40 -20.06
C GLU A 19 -22.52 17.93 -21.35
N TRP A 20 -21.42 17.32 -21.75
CA TRP A 20 -20.67 17.65 -22.96
C TRP A 20 -20.15 16.40 -23.64
N THR A 21 -19.93 16.50 -24.94
CA THR A 21 -19.42 15.42 -25.77
C THR A 21 -18.41 16.00 -26.75
N TRP A 22 -17.24 15.36 -26.87
CA TRP A 22 -16.19 15.73 -27.81
C TRP A 22 -15.70 14.53 -28.61
N THR A 23 -15.25 14.79 -29.84
CA THR A 23 -14.40 13.84 -30.56
C THR A 23 -13.00 13.85 -29.97
N LEU A 24 -12.30 12.71 -29.98
CA LEU A 24 -10.92 12.65 -29.47
C LEU A 24 -9.99 13.63 -30.23
N SER A 25 -10.22 13.86 -31.52
CA SER A 25 -9.48 14.84 -32.31
C SER A 25 -9.65 16.27 -31.80
N ALA A 26 -10.83 16.64 -31.28
CA ALA A 26 -11.04 17.96 -30.69
C ALA A 26 -10.29 18.11 -29.35
N VAL A 27 -10.24 17.04 -28.56
CA VAL A 27 -9.43 17.01 -27.33
C VAL A 27 -7.93 17.18 -27.67
N ALA A 28 -7.45 16.47 -28.69
CA ALA A 28 -6.05 16.55 -29.14
C ALA A 28 -5.66 17.94 -29.67
N ALA A 29 -6.61 18.70 -30.22
CA ALA A 29 -6.40 20.08 -30.67
C ALA A 29 -6.39 21.11 -29.53
N GLY A 30 -6.63 20.68 -28.27
CA GLY A 30 -6.69 21.55 -27.10
C GLY A 30 -8.03 22.31 -26.96
N GLU A 31 -9.08 21.90 -27.69
CA GLU A 31 -10.38 22.59 -27.70
C GLU A 31 -11.33 22.13 -26.57
N ALA A 32 -10.90 21.22 -25.68
CA ALA A 32 -11.75 20.58 -24.68
C ALA A 32 -11.66 21.21 -23.28
N SER A 33 -11.98 22.50 -23.17
CA SER A 33 -12.13 23.19 -21.87
C SER A 33 -13.52 23.82 -21.76
N VAL A 34 -14.22 23.56 -20.66
CA VAL A 34 -15.58 24.05 -20.42
C VAL A 34 -15.76 24.56 -18.99
N HIS A 35 -16.62 25.56 -18.84
CA HIS A 35 -17.10 25.98 -17.53
C HIS A 35 -18.39 25.23 -17.20
N SER A 36 -18.36 24.43 -16.14
CA SER A 36 -19.56 23.85 -15.55
C SER A 36 -20.28 24.90 -14.73
N ALA A 37 -21.53 25.21 -15.08
CA ALA A 37 -22.41 26.04 -14.27
C ALA A 37 -22.88 25.27 -13.03
N ALA A 38 -23.16 23.97 -13.17
CA ALA A 38 -23.58 23.06 -12.10
C ALA A 38 -22.52 22.98 -10.99
N ALA A 39 -21.26 22.73 -11.34
CA ALA A 39 -20.16 22.66 -10.39
C ALA A 39 -19.45 24.01 -10.18
N ARG A 40 -19.82 25.08 -10.89
CA ARG A 40 -19.11 26.38 -10.86
C ARG A 40 -17.58 26.22 -11.03
N ALA A 41 -17.18 25.29 -11.90
CA ALA A 41 -15.82 24.83 -12.03
C ALA A 41 -15.36 24.92 -13.49
N LEU A 42 -14.06 25.11 -13.69
CA LEU A 42 -13.41 24.88 -14.96
C LEU A 42 -13.05 23.39 -15.05
N VAL A 43 -13.48 22.75 -16.12
CA VAL A 43 -13.12 21.37 -16.46
C VAL A 43 -12.30 21.40 -17.74
N LYS A 44 -11.18 20.67 -17.74
CA LYS A 44 -10.32 20.50 -18.91
C LYS A 44 -10.12 19.02 -19.18
N LEU A 45 -10.13 18.68 -20.47
CA LEU A 45 -9.65 17.41 -20.98
C LEU A 45 -8.44 17.67 -21.89
N SER A 46 -7.40 16.87 -21.74
CA SER A 46 -6.18 16.93 -22.55
C SER A 46 -5.80 15.54 -23.05
N LEU A 47 -5.21 15.47 -24.26
CA LEU A 47 -4.55 14.25 -24.72
C LEU A 47 -3.05 14.38 -24.44
N GLU A 48 -2.54 13.50 -23.61
CA GLU A 48 -1.14 13.47 -23.20
C GLU A 48 -0.24 12.84 -24.28
N ALA A 49 1.06 13.09 -24.19
CA ALA A 49 2.04 12.62 -25.19
C ALA A 49 2.11 11.09 -25.31
N ASP A 50 1.81 10.36 -24.24
CA ASP A 50 1.72 8.90 -24.21
C ASP A 50 0.37 8.36 -24.72
N GLY A 51 -0.54 9.25 -25.11
CA GLY A 51 -1.87 8.94 -25.60
C GLY A 51 -2.90 8.68 -24.52
N SER A 52 -2.62 8.96 -23.24
CA SER A 52 -3.65 8.98 -22.19
C SER A 52 -4.47 10.27 -22.20
N LEU A 53 -5.67 10.22 -21.63
CA LEU A 53 -6.55 11.36 -21.43
C LEU A 53 -6.29 11.95 -20.03
N GLY A 54 -5.84 13.20 -19.99
CA GLY A 54 -5.82 14.01 -18.78
C GLY A 54 -7.19 14.63 -18.52
N PHE A 55 -7.64 14.59 -17.27
CA PHE A 55 -8.80 15.33 -16.78
C PHE A 55 -8.32 16.28 -15.68
N GLU A 56 -8.72 17.55 -15.73
CA GLU A 56 -8.45 18.52 -14.66
C GLU A 56 -9.73 19.24 -14.27
N LEU A 57 -10.00 19.33 -12.96
CA LEU A 57 -11.06 20.16 -12.41
C LEU A 57 -10.50 21.24 -11.49
N SER A 58 -11.00 22.48 -11.65
CA SER A 58 -10.66 23.60 -10.76
C SER A 58 -11.90 24.41 -10.40
N SER A 59 -12.12 24.61 -9.11
CA SER A 59 -13.16 25.50 -8.58
C SER A 59 -12.53 26.71 -7.90
N ALA A 60 -13.12 27.89 -8.11
CA ALA A 60 -12.73 29.11 -7.40
C ALA A 60 -13.38 29.22 -6.00
N VAL A 61 -14.39 28.38 -5.72
CA VAL A 61 -15.20 28.43 -4.50
C VAL A 61 -15.38 27.02 -3.92
N ALA A 62 -15.58 26.93 -2.61
CA ALA A 62 -16.03 25.69 -2.00
C ALA A 62 -17.48 25.39 -2.45
N TRP A 63 -17.80 24.11 -2.55
CA TRP A 63 -19.16 23.67 -2.87
C TRP A 63 -19.95 23.39 -1.59
N ASN A 64 -21.27 23.44 -1.71
CA ASN A 64 -22.16 23.03 -0.62
C ASN A 64 -22.44 21.52 -0.65
N ASP A 65 -22.42 20.94 -1.84
CA ASP A 65 -22.72 19.54 -2.10
C ASP A 65 -21.60 18.91 -2.94
N ASP A 66 -21.44 17.60 -2.78
CA ASP A 66 -20.48 16.80 -3.54
C ASP A 66 -20.74 16.91 -5.06
N VAL A 67 -19.66 16.82 -5.85
CA VAL A 67 -19.72 16.86 -7.32
C VAL A 67 -19.37 15.50 -7.88
N ASP A 68 -20.34 14.88 -8.55
CA ASP A 68 -20.15 13.62 -9.25
C ASP A 68 -19.72 13.88 -10.69
N VAL A 69 -18.67 13.19 -11.11
CA VAL A 69 -18.14 13.23 -12.47
C VAL A 69 -18.32 11.86 -13.10
N PHE A 70 -18.85 11.85 -14.32
CA PHE A 70 -18.98 10.66 -15.15
C PHE A 70 -18.29 10.94 -16.48
N LEU A 71 -17.39 10.05 -16.88
CA LEU A 71 -16.64 10.14 -18.12
C LEU A 71 -16.81 8.82 -18.88
N SER A 72 -17.46 8.89 -20.03
CA SER A 72 -17.72 7.75 -20.91
C SER A 72 -16.75 7.76 -22.10
N LEU A 73 -16.15 6.61 -22.35
CA LEU A 73 -15.31 6.35 -23.52
C LEU A 73 -16.08 5.46 -24.50
N HIS A 74 -16.37 5.99 -25.69
CA HIS A 74 -17.08 5.25 -26.73
C HIS A 74 -16.07 4.63 -27.73
N ASP A 75 -15.86 3.31 -27.62
CA ASP A 75 -14.97 2.53 -28.50
C ASP A 75 -15.78 1.80 -29.61
N ASN A 76 -15.08 1.35 -30.65
CA ASN A 76 -15.62 0.69 -31.82
C ASN A 76 -16.32 -0.65 -31.48
N PRO A 77 -17.42 -1.03 -32.18
CA PRO A 77 -18.22 -2.23 -31.94
C PRO A 77 -17.55 -3.60 -31.79
N ALA A 78 -16.29 -3.77 -32.18
CA ALA A 78 -15.63 -5.09 -32.17
C ALA A 78 -15.51 -5.74 -30.78
N HIS A 79 -15.69 -4.97 -29.71
CA HIS A 79 -15.53 -5.42 -28.32
C HIS A 79 -16.83 -5.55 -27.52
N ALA A 80 -18.00 -5.19 -28.08
CA ALA A 80 -19.24 -5.15 -27.32
C ALA A 80 -19.81 -6.52 -26.92
N GLU A 81 -19.39 -7.61 -27.57
CA GLU A 81 -19.95 -8.96 -27.31
C GLU A 81 -19.05 -9.84 -26.40
N GLY A 82 -17.79 -9.44 -26.15
CA GLY A 82 -16.78 -10.35 -25.59
C GLY A 82 -16.79 -10.52 -24.07
N GLY A 83 -17.50 -9.66 -23.34
CA GLY A 83 -17.42 -9.57 -21.89
C GLY A 83 -16.15 -8.88 -21.39
N ALA A 84 -15.96 -8.87 -20.07
CA ALA A 84 -14.91 -8.10 -19.40
C ALA A 84 -14.24 -8.89 -18.27
N ALA A 85 -12.97 -8.59 -18.03
CA ALA A 85 -12.17 -9.19 -16.97
C ALA A 85 -11.81 -8.12 -15.92
N TRP A 86 -12.13 -8.43 -14.66
CA TRP A 86 -12.07 -7.47 -13.55
C TRP A 86 -11.01 -7.90 -12.52
N PRO A 87 -10.02 -7.05 -12.18
CA PRO A 87 -9.00 -7.34 -11.17
C PRO A 87 -9.58 -7.10 -9.76
N LEU A 88 -10.15 -8.13 -9.15
CA LEU A 88 -10.85 -7.99 -7.87
C LEU A 88 -9.91 -7.94 -6.68
N PHE A 89 -10.35 -7.27 -5.62
CA PHE A 89 -9.55 -7.03 -4.41
C PHE A 89 -9.01 -8.32 -3.80
N TYR A 90 -9.71 -9.44 -3.92
CA TYR A 90 -9.28 -10.74 -3.41
C TYR A 90 -8.29 -11.48 -4.34
N GLY A 91 -7.56 -10.75 -5.19
CA GLY A 91 -6.43 -11.30 -5.94
C GLY A 91 -6.80 -12.23 -7.10
N ALA A 92 -8.02 -12.13 -7.63
CA ALA A 92 -8.45 -12.90 -8.80
C ALA A 92 -8.91 -11.98 -9.94
N ILE A 93 -8.74 -12.47 -11.17
CA ILE A 93 -9.43 -11.90 -12.32
C ILE A 93 -10.75 -12.63 -12.47
N GLU A 94 -11.86 -11.88 -12.38
CA GLU A 94 -13.20 -12.41 -12.61
C GLU A 94 -13.65 -12.01 -14.02
N GLU A 95 -13.96 -13.02 -14.84
CA GLU A 95 -14.57 -12.80 -16.15
C GLU A 95 -16.09 -12.73 -16.04
N ARG A 96 -16.67 -11.69 -16.64
CA ARG A 96 -18.11 -11.46 -16.72
C ARG A 96 -18.55 -11.20 -18.16
N ASP A 97 -19.82 -11.50 -18.42
CA ASP A 97 -20.43 -11.30 -19.74
C ASP A 97 -20.69 -9.80 -20.02
N ALA A 98 -20.81 -9.43 -21.29
CA ALA A 98 -20.90 -8.02 -21.70
C ALA A 98 -22.22 -7.34 -21.35
N ASP A 99 -23.26 -8.13 -21.07
CA ASP A 99 -24.57 -7.66 -20.61
C ASP A 99 -24.59 -7.41 -19.10
N ASP A 100 -23.52 -7.74 -18.37
CA ASP A 100 -23.39 -7.37 -16.97
C ASP A 100 -23.09 -5.88 -16.82
N SER A 101 -24.12 -5.11 -16.47
CA SER A 101 -24.02 -3.68 -16.18
C SER A 101 -23.56 -3.38 -14.75
N THR A 102 -22.99 -4.35 -14.04
CA THR A 102 -22.47 -4.15 -12.67
C THR A 102 -21.39 -3.07 -12.67
N THR A 103 -21.48 -2.18 -11.69
CA THR A 103 -20.44 -1.19 -11.40
C THR A 103 -19.44 -1.80 -10.43
N PHE A 104 -18.16 -1.72 -10.76
CA PHE A 104 -17.07 -2.14 -9.89
C PHE A 104 -16.31 -0.91 -9.38
N SER A 105 -15.88 -0.95 -8.13
CA SER A 105 -15.29 0.21 -7.46
C SER A 105 -13.89 -0.06 -6.97
N PHE A 106 -12.95 0.79 -7.35
CA PHE A 106 -11.68 0.94 -6.65
C PHE A 106 -11.85 1.92 -5.48
N LEU A 107 -11.58 1.45 -4.27
CA LEU A 107 -11.65 2.25 -3.04
C LEU A 107 -10.31 2.97 -2.83
N GLY A 108 -10.20 4.15 -3.44
CA GLY A 108 -9.06 5.06 -3.35
C GLY A 108 -9.41 6.40 -2.70
N PRO A 109 -8.54 7.41 -2.83
CA PRO A 109 -8.74 8.69 -2.17
C PRO A 109 -10.09 9.37 -2.48
N GLY A 110 -10.67 10.03 -1.49
CA GLY A 110 -11.99 10.67 -1.61
C GLY A 110 -13.18 9.70 -1.68
N GLY A 111 -12.92 8.40 -1.56
CA GLY A 111 -13.93 7.35 -1.53
C GLY A 111 -14.90 7.44 -0.35
N SER A 112 -16.02 6.74 -0.47
CA SER A 112 -16.89 6.46 0.67
C SER A 112 -16.83 4.96 0.98
N PRO A 113 -16.58 4.55 2.24
CA PRO A 113 -16.52 3.15 2.63
C PRO A 113 -17.84 2.38 2.45
N ALA A 114 -18.95 3.08 2.19
CA ALA A 114 -20.27 2.47 2.02
C ALA A 114 -20.58 1.96 0.59
N ARG A 115 -19.70 2.17 -0.40
CA ARG A 115 -20.11 2.09 -1.82
C ARG A 115 -20.04 0.72 -2.48
N ALA A 116 -19.12 -0.16 -2.10
CA ALA A 116 -18.90 -1.41 -2.84
C ALA A 116 -18.98 -2.65 -1.93
N SER A 117 -19.67 -3.68 -2.41
CA SER A 117 -19.53 -5.01 -1.81
C SER A 117 -18.14 -5.57 -2.11
N GLU A 118 -17.67 -6.51 -1.29
CA GLU A 118 -16.42 -7.24 -1.56
C GLU A 118 -16.39 -7.85 -2.98
N ALA A 119 -17.53 -8.30 -3.49
CA ALA A 119 -17.65 -8.90 -4.82
C ALA A 119 -17.48 -7.90 -5.99
N GLU A 120 -17.56 -6.60 -5.71
CA GLU A 120 -17.50 -5.50 -6.68
C GLU A 120 -16.28 -4.61 -6.43
N ARG A 121 -15.47 -4.91 -5.40
CA ARG A 121 -14.28 -4.14 -5.06
C ARG A 121 -13.12 -4.52 -5.98
N LEU A 122 -12.56 -3.54 -6.65
CA LEU A 122 -11.36 -3.65 -7.48
C LEU A 122 -10.10 -3.54 -6.62
N ALA A 123 -9.08 -4.31 -6.98
CA ALA A 123 -7.73 -4.14 -6.46
C ALA A 123 -6.98 -2.99 -7.15
N LEU A 124 -7.26 -2.77 -8.42
CA LEU A 124 -6.68 -1.72 -9.28
C LEU A 124 -7.80 -1.12 -10.13
N PRO A 125 -7.81 0.21 -10.38
CA PRO A 125 -8.87 0.89 -11.12
C PRO A 125 -8.75 0.66 -12.64
N PHE A 126 -8.98 -0.57 -13.10
CA PHE A 126 -9.04 -0.90 -14.52
C PHE A 126 -9.97 -2.07 -14.82
N VAL A 127 -10.29 -2.22 -16.10
CA VAL A 127 -11.00 -3.36 -16.68
C VAL A 127 -10.38 -3.77 -18.01
N ILE A 128 -10.41 -5.06 -18.33
CA ILE A 128 -9.95 -5.58 -19.63
C ILE A 128 -11.16 -6.11 -20.41
N ALA A 129 -11.60 -5.37 -21.43
CA ALA A 129 -12.65 -5.81 -22.33
C ALA A 129 -12.11 -6.83 -23.34
N ARG A 130 -12.90 -7.88 -23.60
CA ARG A 130 -12.58 -8.90 -24.60
C ARG A 130 -13.25 -8.57 -25.93
N PRO A 131 -12.63 -8.95 -27.06
CA PRO A 131 -13.34 -8.97 -28.33
C PRO A 131 -14.47 -10.00 -28.29
N GLY A 132 -15.55 -9.75 -29.04
CA GLY A 132 -16.69 -10.65 -29.19
C GLY A 132 -16.35 -12.01 -29.80
N SER A 133 -16.51 -12.11 -31.12
CA SER A 133 -16.43 -13.37 -31.87
C SER A 133 -15.29 -13.41 -32.91
N GLY A 134 -14.18 -12.69 -32.69
CA GLY A 134 -13.07 -12.58 -33.66
C GLY A 134 -11.67 -12.44 -33.05
N SER A 135 -10.65 -12.46 -33.92
CA SER A 135 -9.22 -12.30 -33.62
C SER A 135 -8.84 -10.86 -33.27
N GLY A 136 -9.43 -10.31 -32.20
CA GLY A 136 -9.06 -9.01 -31.65
C GLY A 136 -8.06 -9.13 -30.50
N HIS A 137 -7.26 -8.08 -30.30
CA HIS A 137 -6.49 -7.94 -29.06
C HIS A 137 -7.45 -7.60 -27.90
N LEU A 138 -7.05 -7.88 -26.65
CA LEU A 138 -7.79 -7.39 -25.49
C LEU A 138 -7.69 -5.86 -25.43
N LYS A 139 -8.65 -5.20 -24.80
CA LYS A 139 -8.62 -3.75 -24.58
C LYS A 139 -8.59 -3.45 -23.09
N LEU A 140 -7.53 -2.82 -22.62
CA LEU A 140 -7.40 -2.31 -21.26
C LEU A 140 -7.98 -0.90 -21.20
N TYR A 141 -8.86 -0.64 -20.23
CA TYR A 141 -9.31 0.70 -19.87
C TYR A 141 -9.02 0.92 -18.38
N GLY A 142 -8.45 2.04 -17.99
CA GLY A 142 -8.13 2.29 -16.59
C GLY A 142 -7.85 3.74 -16.24
N THR A 143 -7.66 3.99 -14.95
CA THR A 143 -7.29 5.29 -14.40
C THR A 143 -6.06 5.20 -13.49
N ASP A 144 -5.53 6.36 -13.08
CA ASP A 144 -4.62 6.44 -11.93
C ASP A 144 -5.33 6.03 -10.62
N PRO A 145 -4.58 5.60 -9.59
CA PRO A 145 -5.13 5.19 -8.30
C PRO A 145 -5.32 6.34 -7.30
N LEU A 146 -5.05 7.60 -7.66
CA LEU A 146 -5.08 8.73 -6.72
C LEU A 146 -6.50 9.22 -6.38
N PHE A 147 -7.53 8.54 -6.88
CA PHE A 147 -8.92 8.74 -6.50
C PHE A 147 -9.71 7.44 -6.55
N SER A 148 -10.73 7.34 -5.69
CA SER A 148 -11.77 6.34 -5.84
C SER A 148 -12.41 6.42 -7.22
N THR A 149 -12.65 5.26 -7.83
CA THR A 149 -13.16 5.18 -9.20
C THR A 149 -14.12 4.02 -9.31
N ASP A 150 -15.31 4.33 -9.78
CA ASP A 150 -16.30 3.36 -10.21
C ASP A 150 -16.14 3.16 -11.72
N ILE A 151 -16.19 1.91 -12.16
CA ILE A 151 -16.06 1.51 -13.56
C ILE A 151 -17.28 0.68 -13.92
N ARG A 152 -17.94 1.05 -15.00
CA ARG A 152 -19.06 0.31 -15.57
C ARG A 152 -18.82 0.11 -17.05
N ILE A 153 -19.07 -1.09 -17.53
CA ILE A 153 -19.11 -1.40 -18.95
C ILE A 153 -20.56 -1.55 -19.38
N GLY A 154 -20.90 -1.02 -20.55
CA GLY A 154 -22.18 -1.25 -21.20
C GLY A 154 -22.04 -1.45 -22.70
N SER A 155 -23.02 -2.12 -23.29
CA SER A 155 -23.24 -2.11 -24.74
C SER A 155 -24.31 -1.07 -25.07
N THR A 156 -24.03 -0.22 -26.06
CA THR A 156 -25.04 0.68 -26.61
C THR A 156 -25.91 -0.04 -27.66
N ALA A 157 -27.05 0.57 -28.04
CA ALA A 157 -27.93 0.04 -29.10
C ALA A 157 -27.29 0.02 -30.51
N ALA A 158 -26.10 0.61 -30.67
CA ALA A 158 -25.36 0.66 -31.93
C ALA A 158 -24.14 -0.29 -31.93
N ASP A 159 -24.17 -1.32 -31.08
CA ASP A 159 -23.12 -2.31 -30.86
C ASP A 159 -21.78 -1.71 -30.39
N ALA A 160 -21.69 -0.44 -30.00
CA ALA A 160 -20.47 0.17 -29.48
C ALA A 160 -20.27 -0.15 -27.99
N LEU A 161 -19.01 -0.40 -27.60
CA LEU A 161 -18.60 -0.57 -26.21
C LEU A 161 -18.51 0.81 -25.54
N ASP A 162 -19.26 1.00 -24.47
CA ASP A 162 -19.21 2.18 -23.61
C ASP A 162 -18.56 1.80 -22.28
N VAL A 163 -17.45 2.47 -21.96
CA VAL A 163 -16.77 2.33 -20.67
C VAL A 163 -16.94 3.63 -19.91
N GLU A 164 -17.75 3.59 -18.86
CA GLU A 164 -18.01 4.72 -17.98
C GLU A 164 -17.12 4.64 -16.75
N PHE A 165 -16.40 5.73 -16.49
CA PHE A 165 -15.70 5.99 -15.24
C PHE A 165 -16.49 7.01 -14.44
N SER A 166 -16.69 6.78 -13.16
CA SER A 166 -17.24 7.81 -12.27
C SER A 166 -16.49 7.96 -10.96
N TRP A 167 -16.48 9.17 -10.45
CA TRP A 167 -15.90 9.50 -9.15
C TRP A 167 -16.60 10.72 -8.56
N THR A 168 -16.38 10.95 -7.27
CA THR A 168 -16.99 12.06 -6.53
C THR A 168 -15.91 12.96 -5.97
N TYR A 169 -16.02 14.26 -6.25
CA TYR A 169 -15.28 15.27 -5.50
C TYR A 169 -16.09 15.71 -4.29
N ARG A 170 -15.52 15.54 -3.10
CA ARG A 170 -16.19 15.84 -1.83
C ARG A 170 -16.20 17.33 -1.56
N ALA A 171 -17.36 17.92 -1.28
CA ALA A 171 -17.48 19.31 -0.85
C ALA A 171 -16.70 19.59 0.43
N ALA A 172 -16.68 18.61 1.35
CA ALA A 172 -15.95 18.69 2.61
C ALA A 172 -14.43 18.78 2.44
N ALA A 173 -13.88 18.43 1.27
CA ALA A 173 -12.46 18.63 0.95
C ALA A 173 -12.11 20.11 0.67
N GLY A 174 -13.10 21.01 0.64
CA GLY A 174 -12.89 22.45 0.49
C GLY A 174 -12.79 22.89 -0.98
N ILE A 175 -11.79 23.72 -1.29
CA ILE A 175 -11.61 24.28 -2.63
C ILE A 175 -10.72 23.35 -3.46
N HIS A 176 -11.28 22.84 -4.56
CA HIS A 176 -10.60 21.96 -5.52
C HIS A 176 -9.74 22.79 -6.48
N ARG A 177 -8.42 22.58 -6.46
CA ARG A 177 -7.46 23.35 -7.28
C ARG A 177 -6.62 22.41 -8.11
N HIS A 178 -6.79 22.44 -9.44
CA HIS A 178 -6.05 21.60 -10.37
C HIS A 178 -6.14 20.11 -10.01
N GLU A 179 -7.35 19.66 -9.70
CA GLU A 179 -7.63 18.26 -9.40
C GLU A 179 -7.47 17.43 -10.67
N ALA A 180 -6.28 16.87 -10.85
CA ALA A 180 -5.91 16.10 -12.03
C ALA A 180 -6.19 14.61 -11.86
N ARG A 181 -6.68 13.99 -12.93
CA ARG A 181 -6.84 12.55 -13.11
C ARG A 181 -6.31 12.13 -14.48
N ARG A 182 -5.91 10.88 -14.57
CA ARG A 182 -5.46 10.24 -15.80
C ARG A 182 -6.35 9.06 -16.13
N LEU A 183 -6.77 8.99 -17.38
CA LEU A 183 -7.53 7.87 -17.93
C LEU A 183 -6.83 7.37 -19.19
N PHE A 184 -6.93 6.09 -19.47
CA PHE A 184 -6.27 5.52 -20.65
C PHE A 184 -7.03 4.32 -21.18
N ALA A 185 -6.85 4.08 -22.47
CA ALA A 185 -7.21 2.83 -23.12
C ALA A 185 -6.07 2.34 -24.04
N THR A 186 -5.78 1.05 -24.00
CA THR A 186 -4.71 0.44 -24.81
C THR A 186 -5.07 -0.99 -25.16
N THR A 187 -4.33 -1.59 -26.08
CA THR A 187 -4.46 -3.02 -26.42
C THR A 187 -3.55 -3.86 -25.55
N ALA A 188 -4.03 -5.03 -25.13
CA ALA A 188 -3.23 -6.03 -24.43
C ALA A 188 -3.30 -7.39 -25.13
N ASP A 189 -2.20 -8.12 -25.11
CA ASP A 189 -2.12 -9.46 -25.71
C ASP A 189 -2.61 -10.56 -24.76
N SER A 190 -2.62 -10.28 -23.45
CA SER A 190 -3.10 -11.17 -22.40
C SER A 190 -3.51 -10.38 -21.15
N TYR A 191 -4.14 -11.02 -20.18
CA TYR A 191 -4.42 -10.37 -18.89
C TYR A 191 -3.17 -9.96 -18.12
N SER A 192 -2.11 -10.78 -18.17
CA SER A 192 -0.82 -10.42 -17.59
C SER A 192 -0.21 -9.20 -18.27
N ASP A 193 -0.29 -9.15 -19.60
CA ASP A 193 0.18 -8.00 -20.37
C ASP A 193 -0.62 -6.73 -20.06
N GLY A 194 -1.94 -6.83 -19.90
CA GLY A 194 -2.78 -5.72 -19.45
C GLY A 194 -2.38 -5.19 -18.05
N LEU A 195 -2.09 -6.10 -17.11
CA LEU A 195 -1.56 -5.73 -15.80
C LEU A 195 -0.18 -5.06 -15.91
N ASP A 196 0.72 -5.60 -16.73
CA ASP A 196 2.06 -5.03 -16.96
C ASP A 196 1.97 -3.62 -17.57
N GLN A 197 1.02 -3.40 -18.49
CA GLN A 197 0.77 -2.10 -19.12
C GLN A 197 0.08 -1.08 -18.20
N TRP A 198 -0.74 -1.53 -17.24
CA TRP A 198 -1.45 -0.63 -16.33
C TRP A 198 -0.50 0.26 -15.52
N PHE A 199 0.56 -0.30 -14.94
CA PHE A 199 1.48 0.45 -14.07
C PHE A 199 2.19 1.64 -14.74
N PRO A 200 2.89 1.49 -15.89
CA PRO A 200 3.55 2.61 -16.54
C PRO A 200 2.55 3.67 -17.05
N LEU A 201 1.29 3.30 -17.29
CA LEU A 201 0.24 4.25 -17.70
C LEU A 201 -0.40 4.96 -16.50
N ALA A 202 -0.73 4.24 -15.44
CA ALA A 202 -1.45 4.76 -14.26
C ALA A 202 -0.53 5.46 -13.24
N THR A 203 0.71 4.99 -13.12
CA THR A 203 1.70 5.47 -12.15
C THR A 203 3.04 5.71 -12.84
N PRO A 204 3.12 6.61 -13.85
CA PRO A 204 4.34 6.84 -14.63
C PRO A 204 5.50 7.37 -13.79
N ASP A 205 5.20 8.08 -12.70
CA ASP A 205 6.18 8.65 -11.79
C ASP A 205 6.72 7.65 -10.75
N VAL A 206 6.23 6.41 -10.77
CA VAL A 206 6.64 5.35 -9.83
C VAL A 206 7.39 4.29 -10.63
N PRO A 207 8.73 4.19 -10.49
CA PRO A 207 9.51 3.19 -11.20
C PRO A 207 9.15 1.76 -10.74
N PRO A 208 9.49 0.73 -11.53
CA PRO A 208 9.48 -0.63 -11.02
C PRO A 208 10.55 -0.80 -9.94
N ALA A 209 10.30 -1.71 -9.00
CA ALA A 209 11.26 -2.02 -7.94
C ALA A 209 12.60 -2.53 -8.50
N PRO A 210 13.73 -2.31 -7.78
CA PRO A 210 15.01 -2.89 -8.16
C PRO A 210 14.94 -4.42 -8.26
N ASN A 211 15.47 -5.01 -9.34
CA ASN A 211 15.30 -6.44 -9.64
C ASN A 211 15.62 -7.38 -8.47
N TRP A 212 16.59 -7.02 -7.63
CA TRP A 212 17.02 -7.86 -6.52
C TRP A 212 15.92 -8.14 -5.50
N VAL A 213 14.90 -7.27 -5.38
CA VAL A 213 13.81 -7.50 -4.40
C VAL A 213 13.07 -8.81 -4.68
N HIS A 214 13.01 -9.23 -5.95
CA HIS A 214 12.36 -10.46 -6.38
C HIS A 214 13.19 -11.73 -6.08
N ASP A 215 14.48 -11.57 -5.78
CA ASP A 215 15.39 -12.67 -5.45
C ASP A 215 15.36 -13.05 -3.97
N VAL A 216 14.76 -12.19 -3.13
CA VAL A 216 14.66 -12.39 -1.68
C VAL A 216 13.77 -13.60 -1.37
N VAL A 217 14.31 -14.54 -0.58
CA VAL A 217 13.65 -15.80 -0.19
C VAL A 217 13.40 -15.89 1.30
N ILE A 218 14.08 -15.09 2.10
CA ILE A 218 13.90 -15.02 3.55
C ILE A 218 14.09 -13.58 3.99
N GLN A 219 13.26 -13.15 4.92
CA GLN A 219 13.33 -11.84 5.51
C GLN A 219 13.07 -11.91 7.01
N ASP A 220 13.96 -11.28 7.75
CA ASP A 220 13.94 -11.18 9.20
C ASP A 220 13.61 -9.73 9.60
N PHE A 221 12.81 -9.56 10.64
CA PHE A 221 12.48 -8.26 11.20
C PHE A 221 12.85 -8.24 12.68
N ASP A 222 13.77 -7.37 13.06
CA ASP A 222 14.26 -7.26 14.42
C ASP A 222 13.68 -6.03 15.12
N TYR A 223 12.75 -6.23 16.05
CA TYR A 223 12.22 -5.20 16.94
C TYR A 223 13.10 -5.01 18.19
N LEU A 224 14.38 -4.72 17.95
CA LEU A 224 15.40 -4.58 18.99
C LEU A 224 15.45 -5.78 19.95
N SER A 225 15.39 -6.99 19.38
CA SER A 225 15.30 -8.22 20.16
C SER A 225 16.47 -8.38 21.12
N THR A 226 16.17 -8.86 22.33
CA THR A 226 17.15 -9.13 23.38
C THR A 226 18.09 -7.93 23.61
N ASN A 227 17.50 -6.74 23.69
CA ASN A 227 18.22 -5.46 23.81
C ASN A 227 19.21 -5.21 22.67
N GLY A 228 18.87 -5.61 21.44
CA GLY A 228 19.69 -5.50 20.24
C GLY A 228 20.75 -6.58 20.08
N GLN A 229 20.85 -7.56 20.98
CA GLN A 229 21.77 -8.69 20.80
C GLN A 229 21.18 -9.76 19.86
N GLY A 230 19.85 -9.88 19.78
CA GLY A 230 19.22 -10.85 18.89
C GLY A 230 19.53 -10.56 17.42
N TRP A 231 19.66 -9.29 17.01
CA TRP A 231 20.17 -8.90 15.67
C TRP A 231 21.43 -9.68 15.27
N TYR A 232 22.46 -9.65 16.11
CA TYR A 232 23.74 -10.31 15.82
C TYR A 232 23.61 -11.83 15.84
N ALA A 233 22.90 -12.36 16.84
CA ALA A 233 22.71 -13.79 17.01
C ALA A 233 21.91 -14.41 15.85
N ASP A 234 20.83 -13.76 15.41
CA ASP A 234 19.98 -14.23 14.31
C ASP A 234 20.71 -14.18 12.97
N ILE A 235 21.56 -13.18 12.74
CA ILE A 235 22.43 -13.09 11.56
C ILE A 235 23.47 -14.23 11.55
N ASP A 236 24.07 -14.55 12.70
CA ASP A 236 25.03 -15.65 12.80
C ASP A 236 24.33 -17.01 12.62
N ALA A 237 23.14 -17.20 13.20
CA ALA A 237 22.32 -18.40 12.98
C ALA A 237 21.93 -18.54 11.49
N ALA A 238 21.57 -17.43 10.83
CA ALA A 238 21.30 -17.43 9.40
C ALA A 238 22.53 -17.81 8.57
N CYS A 239 23.75 -17.51 9.02
CA CYS A 239 24.98 -17.94 8.35
C CYS A 239 25.17 -19.45 8.35
N GLU A 240 24.59 -20.17 9.31
CA GLU A 240 24.61 -21.63 9.41
C GLU A 240 23.57 -22.28 8.47
N ILE A 241 22.45 -21.59 8.23
CA ILE A 241 21.34 -22.05 7.39
C ILE A 241 21.58 -21.69 5.91
N ILE A 242 22.17 -20.52 5.64
CA ILE A 242 22.25 -19.91 4.31
C ILE A 242 23.70 -19.90 3.81
N PRO A 243 24.00 -20.62 2.70
CA PRO A 243 25.31 -20.61 2.06
C PRO A 243 25.77 -19.19 1.70
N ALA A 244 27.07 -18.92 1.83
CA ALA A 244 27.63 -17.58 1.68
C ALA A 244 27.30 -16.91 0.33
N ASP A 245 27.28 -17.68 -0.76
CA ASP A 245 26.95 -17.23 -2.11
C ASP A 245 25.45 -16.94 -2.31
N GLU A 246 24.59 -17.39 -1.40
CA GLU A 246 23.13 -17.19 -1.45
C GLU A 246 22.61 -16.13 -0.47
N ARG A 247 23.46 -15.60 0.42
CA ARG A 247 23.04 -14.65 1.48
C ARG A 247 22.49 -13.33 0.95
N HIS A 248 22.81 -12.96 -0.28
CA HIS A 248 22.23 -11.79 -0.97
C HIS A 248 20.71 -11.92 -1.23
N ARG A 249 20.16 -13.13 -1.04
CA ARG A 249 18.72 -13.43 -1.13
C ARG A 249 18.02 -13.36 0.23
N ALA A 250 18.70 -12.88 1.26
CA ALA A 250 18.17 -12.72 2.60
C ALA A 250 18.31 -11.27 3.04
N VAL A 251 17.24 -10.74 3.65
CA VAL A 251 17.15 -9.35 4.12
C VAL A 251 16.91 -9.35 5.63
N PHE A 252 17.61 -8.48 6.35
CA PHE A 252 17.37 -8.22 7.77
C PHE A 252 16.88 -6.78 7.94
N THR A 253 15.67 -6.60 8.48
CA THR A 253 15.06 -5.30 8.76
C THR A 253 15.40 -4.87 10.17
N LEU A 254 16.18 -3.79 10.30
CA LEU A 254 16.52 -3.18 11.58
C LEU A 254 15.39 -2.22 12.00
N HIS A 255 14.77 -2.50 13.15
CA HIS A 255 13.88 -1.58 13.86
C HIS A 255 14.52 -1.11 15.17
N GLY A 256 13.85 -0.18 15.85
CA GLY A 256 14.19 0.23 17.21
C GLY A 256 15.45 1.10 17.22
N TRP A 257 15.71 1.76 16.11
CA TRP A 257 16.79 2.72 16.01
C TRP A 257 16.36 4.11 16.46
N TYR A 258 15.09 4.40 16.73
CA TYR A 258 14.62 5.73 17.12
C TYR A 258 14.21 5.80 18.59
N ASP A 259 13.93 7.01 19.09
CA ASP A 259 13.51 7.25 20.47
C ASP A 259 12.04 6.90 20.72
N ARG A 260 11.13 7.63 20.07
CA ARG A 260 9.69 7.46 20.20
C ARG A 260 8.98 7.82 18.90
N VAL A 261 7.85 7.17 18.66
CA VAL A 261 7.01 7.46 17.50
C VAL A 261 6.54 8.91 17.55
N GLY A 262 6.70 9.62 16.43
CA GLY A 262 6.37 11.04 16.30
C GLY A 262 7.59 11.96 16.24
N ARG A 263 8.59 11.72 17.10
CA ARG A 263 9.85 12.50 17.13
C ARG A 263 10.94 11.87 16.26
N PHE A 264 11.09 10.55 16.32
CA PHE A 264 12.08 9.78 15.56
C PHE A 264 13.52 10.31 15.62
N ALA A 265 13.94 10.76 16.81
CA ALA A 265 15.25 11.36 17.06
C ALA A 265 15.62 12.51 16.08
N PHE A 266 14.61 13.28 15.64
CA PHE A 266 14.77 14.38 14.69
C PHE A 266 14.25 15.69 15.27
N ASP A 267 15.07 16.74 15.16
CA ASP A 267 14.70 18.10 15.52
C ASP A 267 14.31 18.88 14.26
N ALA A 268 13.03 19.23 14.19
CA ALA A 268 12.46 19.97 13.08
C ALA A 268 13.01 21.39 12.94
N GLU A 269 13.46 22.01 14.04
CA GLU A 269 13.93 23.39 14.04
C GLU A 269 15.33 23.51 13.45
N SER A 270 16.24 22.62 13.86
CA SER A 270 17.59 22.53 13.30
C SER A 270 17.64 21.78 11.96
N GLY A 271 16.68 20.89 11.70
CA GLY A 271 16.72 19.97 10.57
C GLY A 271 17.75 18.85 10.75
N GLU A 272 18.19 18.60 11.98
CA GLU A 272 19.23 17.64 12.32
C GLU A 272 18.68 16.44 13.10
N LEU A 273 19.32 15.28 12.92
CA LEU A 273 19.10 14.10 13.75
C LEU A 273 19.91 14.22 15.03
N ASP A 274 19.36 13.75 16.15
CA ASP A 274 20.13 13.65 17.39
C ASP A 274 21.34 12.72 17.18
N GLU A 275 22.47 13.03 17.80
CA GLU A 275 23.63 12.13 17.79
C GLU A 275 23.49 10.94 18.75
N GLN A 276 22.65 11.09 19.76
CA GLN A 276 22.32 10.04 20.73
C GLN A 276 20.90 10.19 21.23
N TRP A 277 20.25 9.06 21.54
CA TRP A 277 18.89 9.02 22.05
C TRP A 277 18.65 7.73 22.84
N VAL A 278 17.48 7.59 23.45
CA VAL A 278 17.08 6.38 24.18
C VAL A 278 15.98 5.68 23.42
N THR A 279 16.26 4.48 22.90
CA THR A 279 15.25 3.67 22.24
C THR A 279 14.42 2.87 23.25
N LEU A 280 13.16 2.60 22.88
CA LEU A 280 12.15 1.92 23.68
C LEU A 280 12.02 2.52 25.11
N PRO A 281 11.87 3.86 25.23
CA PRO A 281 11.93 4.55 26.52
C PRO A 281 10.79 4.14 27.48
N PHE A 282 9.70 3.57 26.96
CA PHE A 282 8.52 3.22 27.74
C PHE A 282 8.45 1.73 28.11
N MET A 283 9.53 0.96 27.95
CA MET A 283 9.58 -0.48 28.24
C MET A 283 9.04 -0.87 29.63
N HIS A 284 9.25 -0.02 30.64
CA HIS A 284 8.79 -0.26 32.01
C HIS A 284 7.53 0.54 32.38
N HIS A 285 6.87 1.17 31.42
CA HIS A 285 5.72 2.02 31.71
C HIS A 285 4.53 1.20 32.22
N PRO A 286 3.82 1.63 33.29
CA PRO A 286 2.71 0.86 33.88
C PRO A 286 1.59 0.49 32.90
N GLN A 287 1.30 1.34 31.91
CA GLN A 287 0.29 1.03 30.89
C GLN A 287 0.74 -0.07 29.93
N LEU A 288 2.02 -0.11 29.55
CA LEU A 288 2.57 -1.18 28.73
C LEU A 288 2.54 -2.51 29.48
N ARG A 289 2.91 -2.48 30.76
CA ARG A 289 2.87 -3.66 31.64
C ARG A 289 1.47 -4.27 31.80
N LYS A 290 0.38 -3.52 31.57
CA LYS A 290 -0.98 -4.09 31.53
C LYS A 290 -1.27 -4.93 30.28
N ARG A 291 -0.49 -4.78 29.22
CA ARG A 291 -0.58 -5.56 27.98
C ARG A 291 0.42 -6.72 27.93
N PHE A 292 1.26 -6.85 28.96
CA PHE A 292 2.17 -7.96 29.14
C PHE A 292 1.40 -9.26 29.35
N ASP A 293 1.74 -10.30 28.60
CA ASP A 293 1.29 -11.65 28.88
C ASP A 293 2.47 -12.47 29.39
N PRO A 294 2.50 -12.83 30.69
CA PRO A 294 3.56 -13.65 31.26
C PRO A 294 3.42 -15.14 30.90
N THR A 295 2.35 -15.53 30.18
CA THR A 295 2.08 -16.93 29.87
C THR A 295 3.08 -17.44 28.82
N PRO A 296 3.90 -18.44 29.15
CA PRO A 296 4.80 -19.05 28.18
C PRO A 296 4.01 -19.88 27.16
N GLY A 297 4.50 -19.91 25.91
CA GLY A 297 4.02 -20.82 24.88
C GLY A 297 3.10 -20.19 23.81
N PRO A 298 2.63 -20.98 22.83
CA PRO A 298 2.00 -20.47 21.62
C PRO A 298 0.76 -19.60 21.80
N ILE A 299 0.69 -18.51 21.02
CA ILE A 299 -0.58 -17.82 20.81
C ILE A 299 -1.45 -18.74 19.95
N LYS A 300 -2.45 -19.35 20.57
CA LYS A 300 -3.42 -20.17 19.84
C LYS A 300 -4.45 -19.26 19.19
N PHE A 301 -4.31 -19.05 17.89
CA PHE A 301 -5.38 -18.44 17.11
C PHE A 301 -6.52 -19.44 16.94
N ASP A 302 -7.74 -18.98 17.21
CA ASP A 302 -8.93 -19.72 16.82
C ASP A 302 -9.09 -19.57 15.31
N PRO A 303 -8.95 -20.63 14.50
CA PRO A 303 -9.06 -20.53 13.05
C PRO A 303 -10.45 -20.07 12.59
N LYS A 304 -11.46 -20.06 13.47
CA LYS A 304 -12.81 -19.54 13.19
C LYS A 304 -12.98 -18.07 13.55
N ARG A 305 -11.97 -17.43 14.14
CA ARG A 305 -12.00 -16.01 14.50
C ARG A 305 -10.83 -15.31 13.84
N THR A 306 -11.10 -14.16 13.23
CA THR A 306 -10.04 -13.29 12.75
C THR A 306 -9.12 -12.95 13.92
N PRO A 307 -7.80 -13.22 13.81
CA PRO A 307 -6.78 -12.68 14.69
C PRO A 307 -7.01 -11.20 14.92
N THR A 308 -7.34 -10.80 16.15
CA THR A 308 -7.34 -9.37 16.47
C THR A 308 -5.93 -8.98 16.90
N PRO A 309 -5.48 -7.73 16.67
CA PRO A 309 -4.24 -7.22 17.23
C PRO A 309 -4.15 -7.45 18.75
N ALA A 310 -5.30 -7.51 19.44
CA ALA A 310 -5.38 -7.80 20.87
C ALA A 310 -4.99 -9.24 21.27
N ALA A 311 -4.94 -10.17 20.32
CA ALA A 311 -4.50 -11.55 20.53
C ALA A 311 -2.97 -11.66 20.57
N LEU A 312 -2.24 -10.78 19.87
CA LEU A 312 -0.80 -10.63 20.04
C LEU A 312 -0.54 -9.81 21.30
N LYS A 313 0.40 -10.26 22.13
CA LYS A 313 0.74 -9.68 23.42
C LYS A 313 2.21 -9.33 23.44
N PHE A 314 2.55 -8.37 24.29
CA PHE A 314 3.95 -8.15 24.62
C PHE A 314 4.44 -9.30 25.50
N ARG A 315 5.64 -9.79 25.20
CA ARG A 315 6.30 -10.90 25.90
C ARG A 315 7.67 -10.48 26.40
N ASN A 316 8.15 -11.25 27.38
CA ASN A 316 9.44 -11.13 28.02
C ASN A 316 9.85 -9.69 28.41
N LEU A 317 8.90 -8.78 28.68
CA LEU A 317 9.17 -7.35 28.96
C LEU A 317 10.09 -7.11 30.17
N ASP A 318 10.36 -8.14 30.98
CA ASP A 318 11.34 -8.10 32.07
C ASP A 318 12.78 -8.25 31.59
N ASP A 319 13.00 -8.87 30.43
CA ASP A 319 14.32 -9.06 29.82
C ASP A 319 14.75 -7.86 28.98
N TYR A 320 13.83 -6.94 28.71
CA TYR A 320 14.05 -5.73 27.93
C TYR A 320 14.25 -4.50 28.81
N ARG A 321 15.06 -3.56 28.33
CA ARG A 321 15.29 -2.25 28.96
C ARG A 321 15.49 -1.16 27.90
N PRO A 322 15.26 0.12 28.24
CA PRO A 322 15.67 1.22 27.38
C PRO A 322 17.17 1.20 27.12
N ILE A 323 17.59 1.54 25.89
CA ILE A 323 19.00 1.51 25.48
C ILE A 323 19.37 2.87 24.90
N THR A 324 20.52 3.41 25.33
CA THR A 324 21.10 4.56 24.65
C THR A 324 21.71 4.11 23.34
N MET A 325 21.24 4.72 22.26
CA MET A 325 21.65 4.42 20.89
C MET A 325 22.41 5.62 20.31
N THR A 326 23.29 5.34 19.35
CA THR A 326 23.99 6.34 18.55
C THR A 326 24.01 5.89 17.10
N TRP A 327 24.26 6.81 16.17
CA TRP A 327 24.44 6.45 14.77
C TRP A 327 25.62 5.51 14.52
N GLY A 328 26.66 5.55 15.36
CA GLY A 328 27.77 4.60 15.29
C GLY A 328 27.28 3.16 15.48
N GLU A 329 26.53 2.91 16.55
CA GLU A 329 25.94 1.60 16.85
C GLU A 329 24.98 1.13 15.74
N ILE A 330 24.14 2.03 15.21
CA ILE A 330 23.22 1.70 14.10
C ILE A 330 24.00 1.27 12.85
N ARG A 331 25.04 2.03 12.49
CA ARG A 331 25.89 1.68 11.35
C ARG A 331 26.64 0.37 11.58
N ASP A 332 27.13 0.11 12.79
CA ASP A 332 27.83 -1.14 13.12
C ASP A 332 26.91 -2.36 12.95
N ARG A 333 25.63 -2.26 13.36
CA ARG A 333 24.62 -3.31 13.16
C ARG A 333 24.36 -3.59 11.67
N LEU A 334 24.12 -2.55 10.89
CA LEU A 334 23.88 -2.69 9.45
C LEU A 334 25.12 -3.26 8.75
N MET A 335 26.31 -2.76 9.09
CA MET A 335 27.59 -3.27 8.58
C MET A 335 27.79 -4.75 8.92
N TYR A 336 27.38 -5.20 10.11
CA TYR A 336 27.50 -6.59 10.53
C TYR A 336 26.80 -7.56 9.59
N ALA A 337 25.57 -7.22 9.16
CA ALA A 337 24.80 -7.98 8.19
C ALA A 337 25.47 -7.95 6.81
N LYS A 338 25.85 -6.75 6.33
CA LYS A 338 26.46 -6.55 5.01
C LYS A 338 27.78 -7.30 4.86
N GLN A 339 28.64 -7.28 5.88
CA GLN A 339 29.92 -8.01 5.88
C GLN A 339 29.76 -9.52 5.77
N ARG A 340 28.59 -10.06 6.14
CA ARG A 340 28.27 -11.49 6.01
C ARG A 340 27.59 -11.85 4.69
N GLY A 341 27.31 -10.85 3.84
CA GLY A 341 26.70 -11.02 2.53
C GLY A 341 25.18 -10.87 2.50
N PHE A 342 24.57 -10.46 3.61
CA PHE A 342 23.13 -10.19 3.68
C PHE A 342 22.78 -8.81 3.16
N ARG A 343 21.52 -8.67 2.75
CA ARG A 343 20.91 -7.36 2.51
C ARG A 343 20.32 -6.81 3.80
N THR A 344 20.20 -5.49 3.84
CA THR A 344 19.70 -4.75 5.00
C THR A 344 18.46 -3.94 4.62
N SER A 345 17.48 -3.99 5.49
CA SER A 345 16.29 -3.15 5.44
C SER A 345 16.26 -2.26 6.69
N PHE A 346 15.65 -1.09 6.58
CA PHE A 346 15.61 -0.12 7.66
C PHE A 346 14.18 0.36 7.88
N TYR A 347 13.64 0.16 9.08
CA TYR A 347 12.33 0.66 9.45
C TYR A 347 12.36 2.18 9.58
N VAL A 348 11.63 2.93 8.77
CA VAL A 348 11.79 4.39 8.74
C VAL A 348 10.81 5.12 9.64
N MET A 349 9.56 4.68 9.72
CA MET A 349 8.50 5.46 10.34
C MET A 349 7.26 4.59 10.59
N THR A 350 6.57 4.88 11.69
CA THR A 350 5.27 4.29 12.07
C THR A 350 4.12 5.18 11.58
N GLY A 351 3.86 5.18 10.28
CA GLY A 351 2.80 5.99 9.67
C GLY A 351 2.95 7.48 9.97
N MET A 352 1.83 8.20 10.02
CA MET A 352 1.81 9.60 10.47
C MET A 352 1.53 9.73 11.97
N LEU A 353 1.70 8.64 12.74
CA LEU A 353 1.41 8.60 14.17
C LEU A 353 2.36 9.51 14.97
N THR A 354 1.83 10.11 16.03
CA THR A 354 2.61 10.86 17.03
C THR A 354 1.97 10.74 18.40
N GLU A 355 2.77 10.94 19.45
CA GLU A 355 2.28 11.08 20.83
C GLU A 355 1.60 12.44 21.05
N GLY A 356 0.66 12.47 22.00
CA GLY A 356 0.02 13.69 22.48
C GLY A 356 -1.48 13.75 22.21
N ALA A 357 -2.17 14.58 22.99
CA ALA A 357 -3.58 14.89 22.81
C ALA A 357 -3.82 15.56 21.45
N ASN A 358 -4.88 15.17 20.75
CA ASN A 358 -5.17 15.68 19.41
C ASN A 358 -5.74 17.11 19.39
N THR A 359 -6.34 17.59 20.49
CA THR A 359 -7.23 18.78 20.45
C THR A 359 -6.59 20.03 19.84
N GLU A 360 -5.39 20.43 20.26
CA GLU A 360 -4.74 21.64 19.75
C GLU A 360 -4.27 21.45 18.30
N ASP A 361 -3.66 20.32 17.98
CA ASP A 361 -3.18 20.02 16.63
C ASP A 361 -4.34 19.87 15.63
N PHE A 362 -5.46 19.27 16.02
CA PHE A 362 -6.68 19.20 15.20
C PHE A 362 -7.23 20.60 14.92
N HIS A 363 -7.33 21.45 15.95
CA HIS A 363 -7.76 22.85 15.80
C HIS A 363 -6.74 23.74 15.08
N GLY A 364 -5.48 23.32 14.99
CA GLY A 364 -4.45 23.92 14.12
C GLY A 364 -4.39 23.33 12.71
N GLY A 365 -5.07 22.22 12.46
CA GLY A 365 -5.10 21.53 11.16
C GLY A 365 -3.91 20.59 10.94
N ARG A 366 -3.09 20.39 11.97
CA ARG A 366 -1.88 19.55 11.99
C ARG A 366 -2.18 18.08 12.27
N ALA A 367 -3.41 17.76 12.64
CA ALA A 367 -3.85 16.40 12.93
C ALA A 367 -5.20 16.06 12.30
N LEU A 368 -5.42 14.77 12.06
CA LEU A 368 -6.65 14.20 11.54
C LEU A 368 -7.55 13.70 12.68
N GLU A 369 -8.80 13.37 12.35
CA GLU A 369 -9.64 12.63 13.29
C GLU A 369 -9.04 11.24 13.55
N THR A 370 -8.87 10.91 14.82
CA THR A 370 -8.11 9.73 15.23
C THR A 370 -8.98 8.47 15.17
N PRO A 371 -8.49 7.35 14.57
CA PRO A 371 -9.17 6.07 14.72
C PRO A 371 -9.17 5.59 16.17
N SER A 372 -10.16 4.77 16.53
CA SER A 372 -10.37 4.34 17.93
C SER A 372 -9.24 3.48 18.53
N GLN A 373 -8.40 2.87 17.69
CA GLN A 373 -7.29 2.03 18.11
C GLN A 373 -6.10 2.25 17.19
N MET A 374 -4.95 2.57 17.78
CA MET A 374 -3.67 2.74 17.07
C MET A 374 -2.56 2.01 17.82
N TRP A 375 -1.38 1.99 17.20
CA TRP A 375 -0.18 1.40 17.78
C TRP A 375 0.08 1.96 19.17
N PHE A 376 0.45 1.04 20.05
CA PHE A 376 0.82 1.31 21.41
C PHE A 376 1.85 0.26 21.79
N GLY A 377 3.02 0.73 22.19
CA GLY A 377 4.20 -0.11 22.36
C GLY A 377 5.26 0.53 23.24
N PRO A 378 6.43 -0.12 23.36
CA PRO A 378 7.55 0.39 24.16
C PRO A 378 8.15 1.71 23.64
N ASP A 379 7.80 2.12 22.44
CA ASP A 379 8.21 3.34 21.74
C ASP A 379 7.12 4.42 21.70
N ILE A 380 5.88 4.12 22.12
CA ILE A 380 4.82 5.12 22.26
C ILE A 380 3.75 4.68 23.24
N VAL A 381 3.48 5.55 24.21
CA VAL A 381 2.51 5.32 25.27
C VAL A 381 1.69 6.58 25.52
N GLY A 382 0.42 6.39 25.85
CA GLY A 382 -0.50 7.47 26.22
C GLY A 382 -1.47 7.78 25.09
N GLU A 383 -1.94 9.02 25.06
CA GLU A 383 -2.75 9.52 23.96
C GLU A 383 -1.89 9.71 22.72
N THR A 384 -2.46 9.37 21.57
CA THR A 384 -1.79 9.41 20.28
C THR A 384 -2.77 9.93 19.23
N HIS A 385 -2.25 10.48 18.15
CA HIS A 385 -3.05 10.97 17.03
C HIS A 385 -2.27 10.88 15.70
N ILE A 386 -3.01 11.04 14.59
CA ILE A 386 -2.44 11.00 13.24
C ILE A 386 -2.19 12.43 12.77
N ARG A 387 -0.94 12.72 12.40
CA ARG A 387 -0.57 14.01 11.80
C ARG A 387 -1.16 14.14 10.41
N ASN A 388 -1.63 15.34 10.09
CA ASN A 388 -2.31 15.63 8.82
C ASN A 388 -1.29 15.84 7.68
N PRO A 389 -1.20 14.94 6.70
CA PRO A 389 -0.28 15.08 5.56
C PRO A 389 -0.61 16.26 4.64
N LEU A 390 -1.81 16.86 4.75
CA LEU A 390 -2.16 18.10 4.02
C LEU A 390 -1.46 19.34 4.58
N HIS A 391 -1.04 19.31 5.85
CA HIS A 391 -0.42 20.47 6.48
C HIS A 391 1.04 20.58 6.03
N GLU A 392 1.43 21.73 5.47
CA GLU A 392 2.74 21.94 4.86
C GLU A 392 3.91 21.61 5.81
N ASP A 393 3.86 22.10 7.06
CA ASP A 393 4.88 21.78 8.06
C ASP A 393 5.04 20.27 8.30
N ILE A 394 3.93 19.52 8.28
CA ILE A 394 3.94 18.08 8.54
C ILE A 394 4.56 17.33 7.36
N ALA A 395 4.18 17.68 6.13
CA ALA A 395 4.76 17.10 4.92
C ALA A 395 6.25 17.48 4.79
N SER A 396 6.61 18.73 5.08
CA SER A 396 7.98 19.22 5.06
C SER A 396 8.85 18.54 6.12
N TRP A 397 8.30 18.36 7.32
CA TRP A 397 8.96 17.63 8.40
C TRP A 397 9.27 16.19 7.97
N ALA A 398 8.30 15.46 7.40
CA ALA A 398 8.49 14.06 7.01
C ALA A 398 9.58 13.91 5.95
N LYS A 399 9.61 14.81 4.96
CA LYS A 399 10.65 14.83 3.92
C LYS A 399 12.03 15.20 4.45
N SER A 400 12.11 16.19 5.33
CA SER A 400 13.38 16.63 5.94
C SER A 400 13.95 15.53 6.83
N TYR A 401 13.11 14.94 7.67
CA TYR A 401 13.43 13.78 8.48
C TYR A 401 13.99 12.63 7.63
N PHE A 402 13.22 12.20 6.62
CA PHE A 402 13.63 11.06 5.81
C PHE A 402 14.92 11.34 5.03
N SER A 403 15.08 12.55 4.48
CA SER A 403 16.32 12.98 3.83
C SER A 403 17.53 12.91 4.78
N ALA A 404 17.36 13.33 6.03
CA ALA A 404 18.42 13.26 7.05
C ALA A 404 18.79 11.81 7.38
N VAL A 405 17.81 10.91 7.49
CA VAL A 405 18.05 9.47 7.72
C VAL A 405 18.78 8.83 6.53
N VAL A 406 18.32 9.10 5.31
CA VAL A 406 18.95 8.62 4.07
C VAL A 406 20.42 9.08 4.00
N ALA A 407 20.70 10.32 4.35
CA ALA A 407 22.07 10.83 4.41
C ALA A 407 22.95 10.13 5.46
N ARG A 408 22.36 9.60 6.53
CA ARG A 408 23.09 9.02 7.66
C ARG A 408 23.44 7.55 7.49
N VAL A 409 22.56 6.78 6.85
CA VAL A 409 22.70 5.31 6.75
C VAL A 409 22.39 4.73 5.37
N GLY A 410 21.99 5.53 4.38
CA GLY A 410 21.55 5.00 3.09
C GLY A 410 22.60 4.20 2.31
N ASP A 411 23.90 4.43 2.57
CA ASP A 411 25.00 3.64 2.00
C ASP A 411 25.02 2.18 2.50
N LEU A 412 24.33 1.91 3.60
CA LEU A 412 24.24 0.62 4.26
C LEU A 412 22.86 0.00 4.20
N VAL A 413 21.91 0.59 3.47
CA VAL A 413 20.51 0.16 3.43
C VAL A 413 20.15 -0.23 2.00
N ASP A 414 19.69 -1.47 1.82
CA ASP A 414 19.17 -1.94 0.54
C ASP A 414 17.66 -1.62 0.42
N SER A 415 16.89 -1.62 1.51
CA SER A 415 15.48 -1.22 1.48
C SER A 415 15.02 -0.40 2.68
N TRP A 416 14.06 0.48 2.44
CA TRP A 416 13.37 1.30 3.43
C TRP A 416 11.98 0.73 3.67
N MET A 417 11.58 0.60 4.93
CA MET A 417 10.24 0.13 5.29
C MET A 417 9.46 1.25 5.97
N TYR A 418 8.41 1.72 5.32
CA TYR A 418 7.43 2.64 5.89
C TYR A 418 6.25 1.84 6.42
N ASP A 419 6.02 1.91 7.72
CA ASP A 419 5.00 1.12 8.39
C ASP A 419 3.70 1.91 8.59
N GLU A 420 2.61 1.23 8.97
CA GLU A 420 1.40 1.86 9.53
C GLU A 420 0.76 2.95 8.65
N ALA A 421 0.98 2.89 7.32
CA ALA A 421 0.39 3.83 6.35
C ALA A 421 -1.15 3.76 6.37
N PHE A 422 -1.70 2.60 6.69
CA PHE A 422 -3.13 2.35 6.73
C PHE A 422 -3.90 3.09 7.84
N TYR A 423 -3.24 3.82 8.76
CA TYR A 423 -3.97 4.70 9.69
C TYR A 423 -4.66 5.87 9.00
N VAL A 424 -4.13 6.34 7.87
CA VAL A 424 -4.86 7.24 6.97
C VAL A 424 -5.53 6.37 5.93
N GLY A 425 -6.76 5.94 6.23
CA GLY A 425 -7.52 5.09 5.33
C GLY A 425 -8.03 5.82 4.08
N HIS A 426 -8.58 5.09 3.11
CA HIS A 426 -9.27 5.70 1.98
C HIS A 426 -10.50 6.50 2.44
N GLY A 427 -10.78 7.60 1.76
CA GLY A 427 -11.85 8.54 2.06
C GLY A 427 -11.55 9.53 3.18
N VAL A 428 -10.39 9.46 3.84
CA VAL A 428 -10.05 10.36 4.95
C VAL A 428 -9.79 11.78 4.46
N LEU A 429 -10.51 12.74 5.03
CA LEU A 429 -10.39 14.16 4.72
C LEU A 429 -9.66 14.90 5.84
N GLY A 430 -9.06 16.04 5.49
CA GLY A 430 -8.51 16.99 6.45
C GLY A 430 -9.60 17.74 7.24
N PRO A 431 -9.25 18.28 8.43
CA PRO A 431 -10.15 19.13 9.21
C PRO A 431 -10.45 20.47 8.52
N ALA A 432 -11.48 21.18 8.99
CA ALA A 432 -11.99 22.40 8.34
C ALA A 432 -10.98 23.55 8.18
N ASN A 433 -9.95 23.59 9.01
CA ASN A 433 -8.83 24.55 8.99
C ASN A 433 -7.68 24.13 8.06
N CYS A 434 -7.63 22.86 7.64
CA CYS A 434 -6.70 22.34 6.65
C CYS A 434 -7.42 21.28 5.79
N PRO A 435 -8.45 21.69 5.01
CA PRO A 435 -9.31 20.76 4.30
C PRO A 435 -8.60 20.20 3.06
N GLY A 436 -9.00 19.00 2.66
CA GLY A 436 -8.46 18.31 1.48
C GLY A 436 -8.58 16.79 1.61
N TYR A 437 -8.03 16.08 0.63
CA TYR A 437 -7.94 14.61 0.63
C TYR A 437 -6.66 14.18 1.34
N ALA A 438 -6.76 13.84 2.63
CA ALA A 438 -5.59 13.51 3.45
C ALA A 438 -4.95 12.19 3.02
N ASP A 439 -5.77 11.22 2.62
CA ASP A 439 -5.37 9.98 1.97
C ASP A 439 -4.55 10.20 0.68
N ARG A 440 -5.02 11.08 -0.21
CA ARG A 440 -4.27 11.44 -1.43
C ARG A 440 -2.98 12.16 -1.09
N ALA A 441 -3.01 13.09 -0.13
CA ALA A 441 -1.81 13.79 0.32
C ALA A 441 -0.77 12.82 0.88
N GLN A 442 -1.19 11.79 1.64
CA GLN A 442 -0.28 10.74 2.08
C GLN A 442 0.27 9.92 0.91
N ALA A 443 -0.55 9.55 -0.07
CA ALA A 443 -0.09 8.81 -1.24
C ALA A 443 1.01 9.58 -2.00
N LEU A 444 0.81 10.88 -2.20
CA LEU A 444 1.79 11.76 -2.83
C LEU A 444 3.04 11.94 -1.97
N LEU A 445 2.89 12.09 -0.66
CA LEU A 445 4.02 12.17 0.27
C LEU A 445 4.87 10.90 0.22
N LEU A 446 4.26 9.71 0.25
CA LEU A 446 4.99 8.45 0.15
C LEU A 446 5.74 8.29 -1.17
N ARG A 447 5.15 8.76 -2.28
CA ARG A 447 5.85 8.83 -3.57
C ARG A 447 7.07 9.75 -3.52
N GLU A 448 6.94 10.92 -2.88
CA GLU A 448 8.07 11.85 -2.70
C GLU A 448 9.15 11.26 -1.79
N LEU A 449 8.79 10.51 -0.75
CA LEU A 449 9.76 9.79 0.08
C LEU A 449 10.49 8.71 -0.72
N ALA A 450 9.78 7.90 -1.52
CA ALA A 450 10.41 6.92 -2.40
C ALA A 450 11.38 7.58 -3.38
N ALA A 451 11.01 8.73 -3.97
CA ALA A 451 11.90 9.48 -4.85
C ALA A 451 13.16 9.97 -4.14
N ILE A 452 13.06 10.47 -2.90
CA ILE A 452 14.24 10.85 -2.08
C ILE A 452 15.21 9.66 -1.91
N ALA A 453 14.67 8.46 -1.67
CA ALA A 453 15.49 7.25 -1.56
C ALA A 453 16.18 6.91 -2.89
N HIS A 454 15.45 6.92 -4.01
CA HIS A 454 15.98 6.59 -5.33
C HIS A 454 16.98 7.62 -5.85
N ASP A 455 16.76 8.91 -5.60
CA ASP A 455 17.69 9.98 -5.99
C ASP A 455 19.05 9.84 -5.29
N ALA A 456 19.05 9.40 -4.03
CA ALA A 456 20.27 9.16 -3.27
C ALA A 456 20.90 7.78 -3.58
N TYR A 457 20.07 6.74 -3.69
CA TYR A 457 20.47 5.35 -3.86
C TYR A 457 19.50 4.63 -4.83
N PRO A 458 19.75 4.68 -6.15
CA PRO A 458 18.83 4.17 -7.18
C PRO A 458 18.50 2.68 -7.10
N GLU A 459 19.37 1.89 -6.46
CA GLU A 459 19.18 0.44 -6.27
C GLU A 459 18.44 0.11 -4.96
N SER A 460 18.08 1.12 -4.16
CA SER A 460 17.32 0.90 -2.93
C SER A 460 15.83 0.74 -3.21
N ALA A 461 15.15 -0.06 -2.40
CA ALA A 461 13.70 -0.25 -2.49
C ALA A 461 12.97 0.47 -1.35
N PHE A 462 11.81 1.07 -1.60
CA PHE A 462 10.94 1.72 -0.63
C PHE A 462 9.62 0.94 -0.50
N LEU A 463 9.48 0.18 0.58
CA LEU A 463 8.36 -0.73 0.82
C LEU A 463 7.39 -0.15 1.85
N ILE A 464 6.10 -0.36 1.63
CA ILE A 464 5.02 0.27 2.43
C ILE A 464 4.15 -0.81 3.09
N ALA A 465 3.80 -0.62 4.36
CA ALA A 465 2.86 -1.48 5.07
C ALA A 465 1.42 -0.98 4.88
N ASP A 466 0.69 -1.64 3.98
CA ASP A 466 -0.70 -1.28 3.63
C ASP A 466 -1.76 -2.07 4.43
N VAL A 467 -1.40 -3.24 4.95
CA VAL A 467 -2.29 -4.14 5.72
C VAL A 467 -3.59 -4.53 4.98
N LEU A 468 -3.49 -4.62 3.64
CA LEU A 468 -4.54 -5.13 2.74
C LEU A 468 -5.01 -6.54 3.11
N GLY A 469 -6.31 -6.80 3.03
CA GLY A 469 -6.94 -8.10 3.30
C GLY A 469 -7.01 -8.50 4.78
N GLN A 470 -6.69 -7.57 5.68
CA GLN A 470 -6.82 -7.76 7.13
C GLN A 470 -8.24 -7.34 7.55
N PRO A 471 -9.09 -8.24 8.08
CA PRO A 471 -10.53 -7.95 8.20
C PRO A 471 -10.94 -6.79 9.13
N ILE A 472 -10.09 -6.38 10.07
CA ILE A 472 -10.35 -5.27 11.00
C ILE A 472 -10.04 -3.92 10.34
N LEU A 473 -9.09 -3.91 9.40
CA LEU A 473 -8.60 -2.71 8.72
C LEU A 473 -9.05 -2.63 7.26
N GLU A 474 -9.64 -3.69 6.71
CA GLU A 474 -10.00 -3.80 5.29
C GLU A 474 -10.95 -2.68 4.83
N ALA A 475 -11.85 -2.25 5.73
CA ALA A 475 -12.79 -1.16 5.48
C ALA A 475 -12.12 0.20 5.29
N GLN A 476 -10.88 0.37 5.75
CA GLN A 476 -10.08 1.60 5.60
C GLN A 476 -8.82 1.41 4.76
N ALA A 477 -8.43 0.18 4.44
CA ALA A 477 -7.19 -0.12 3.72
C ALA A 477 -7.17 0.48 2.31
N TYR A 478 -6.04 1.12 1.98
CA TYR A 478 -5.73 1.67 0.67
C TYR A 478 -4.33 1.18 0.26
N PRO A 479 -4.12 0.71 -0.98
CA PRO A 479 -2.82 0.21 -1.44
C PRO A 479 -1.82 1.35 -1.68
N TYR A 480 -1.28 1.96 -0.62
CA TYR A 480 -0.24 2.98 -0.73
C TYR A 480 1.03 2.46 -1.38
N SER A 481 1.29 1.14 -1.35
CA SER A 481 2.37 0.50 -2.11
C SER A 481 2.37 0.76 -3.61
N LEU A 482 1.26 1.22 -4.20
CA LEU A 482 1.23 1.72 -5.58
C LEU A 482 2.11 2.95 -5.79
N GLN A 483 2.56 3.60 -4.71
CA GLN A 483 3.43 4.78 -4.68
C GLN A 483 4.89 4.43 -4.33
N GLY A 484 5.25 3.13 -4.26
CA GLY A 484 6.60 2.67 -3.94
C GLY A 484 6.97 1.36 -4.63
N ASP A 485 7.98 0.67 -4.08
CA ASP A 485 8.61 -0.52 -4.65
C ASP A 485 7.98 -1.84 -4.19
N GLY A 486 6.85 -1.78 -3.49
CA GLY A 486 6.11 -2.95 -3.06
C GLY A 486 5.58 -2.84 -1.64
N ILE A 487 5.20 -3.99 -1.10
CA ILE A 487 4.52 -4.11 0.18
C ILE A 487 5.43 -4.79 1.20
N TYR A 488 5.49 -4.23 2.40
CA TYR A 488 5.96 -4.93 3.59
C TYR A 488 4.77 -5.11 4.54
N GLN A 489 4.08 -6.24 4.46
CA GLN A 489 2.84 -6.47 5.21
C GLN A 489 3.07 -6.54 6.72
N ASP A 490 2.44 -5.65 7.49
CA ASP A 490 2.22 -5.82 8.94
C ASP A 490 0.91 -6.57 9.26
N ALA A 491 0.49 -7.48 8.37
CA ALA A 491 -0.61 -8.41 8.60
C ALA A 491 -0.14 -9.75 9.20
N TRP A 492 1.09 -9.83 9.71
CA TRP A 492 1.60 -11.01 10.44
C TRP A 492 1.57 -12.31 9.62
N CYS A 493 1.76 -12.19 8.30
CA CYS A 493 1.62 -13.27 7.33
C CYS A 493 0.22 -13.93 7.26
N LEU A 494 -0.83 -13.27 7.77
CA LEU A 494 -2.20 -13.78 7.78
C LEU A 494 -2.63 -14.30 6.38
N PRO A 495 -3.14 -15.54 6.25
CA PRO A 495 -3.50 -16.10 4.94
C PRO A 495 -4.43 -15.23 4.08
N THR A 496 -5.36 -14.50 4.70
CA THR A 496 -6.34 -13.67 3.98
C THR A 496 -5.74 -12.40 3.37
N SER A 497 -4.57 -11.93 3.83
CA SER A 497 -3.95 -10.70 3.30
C SER A 497 -3.24 -10.93 1.97
N TRP A 498 -2.68 -12.13 1.75
CA TRP A 498 -1.82 -12.40 0.60
C TRP A 498 -2.52 -12.31 -0.76
N ASP A 499 -3.81 -12.61 -0.81
CA ASP A 499 -4.59 -12.44 -2.03
C ASP A 499 -4.82 -10.95 -2.35
N ALA A 500 -5.08 -10.14 -1.32
CA ALA A 500 -5.26 -8.70 -1.47
C ALA A 500 -4.01 -7.95 -1.92
N THR A 501 -2.82 -8.47 -1.62
CA THR A 501 -1.56 -7.87 -2.09
C THR A 501 -1.19 -8.25 -3.52
N ARG A 502 -1.86 -9.24 -4.14
CA ARG A 502 -1.42 -9.83 -5.41
C ARG A 502 -1.31 -8.80 -6.54
N PHE A 503 -2.34 -7.98 -6.73
CA PHE A 503 -2.40 -7.01 -7.82
C PHE A 503 -1.64 -5.72 -7.50
N PRO A 504 -1.76 -5.11 -6.31
CA PRO A 504 -0.93 -3.95 -5.96
C PRO A 504 0.57 -4.24 -6.04
N ALA A 505 1.00 -5.45 -5.67
CA ALA A 505 2.37 -5.90 -5.83
C ALA A 505 2.62 -6.68 -7.13
N TRP A 506 1.82 -6.52 -8.19
CA TRP A 506 1.95 -7.32 -9.42
C TRP A 506 3.31 -7.16 -10.11
N ARG A 507 3.76 -5.92 -10.31
CA ARG A 507 5.09 -5.62 -10.88
C ARG A 507 6.24 -5.64 -9.85
N ASN A 508 5.90 -5.74 -8.56
CA ASN A 508 6.80 -5.53 -7.42
C ASN A 508 6.76 -6.76 -6.48
N VAL A 509 6.96 -6.56 -5.18
CA VAL A 509 7.00 -7.63 -4.16
C VAL A 509 5.98 -7.41 -3.05
N SER A 510 5.60 -8.52 -2.41
CA SER A 510 4.90 -8.49 -1.13
C SER A 510 5.72 -9.32 -0.15
N TRP A 511 6.34 -8.62 0.79
CA TRP A 511 6.96 -9.20 1.98
C TRP A 511 5.99 -9.06 3.15
N GLY A 512 6.35 -9.56 4.32
CA GLY A 512 5.56 -9.34 5.52
C GLY A 512 6.29 -9.75 6.78
N CYS A 513 5.95 -9.14 7.90
CA CYS A 513 6.42 -9.57 9.20
C CYS A 513 5.65 -10.83 9.65
N SER A 514 6.22 -11.57 10.59
CA SER A 514 5.55 -12.66 11.28
C SER A 514 5.94 -12.61 12.75
N TRP A 515 5.15 -11.92 13.57
CA TRP A 515 5.32 -11.88 15.04
C TRP A 515 5.07 -13.23 15.71
N ALA A 516 4.56 -14.22 14.99
CA ALA A 516 4.34 -15.57 15.51
C ALA A 516 5.04 -16.63 14.62
N PRO A 517 6.36 -16.51 14.37
CA PRO A 517 7.05 -17.33 13.38
C PRO A 517 7.11 -18.81 13.79
N ILE A 518 6.93 -19.12 15.07
CA ILE A 518 6.91 -20.50 15.58
C ILE A 518 5.47 -20.98 15.66
N THR A 519 4.62 -20.16 16.26
CA THR A 519 3.31 -20.60 16.73
C THR A 519 2.26 -20.54 15.61
N ASN A 520 2.53 -19.71 14.59
CA ASN A 520 1.80 -19.62 13.32
C ASN A 520 2.68 -19.87 12.10
N PHE A 521 3.71 -20.72 12.19
CA PHE A 521 4.57 -21.04 11.05
C PHE A 521 3.80 -21.44 9.77
N ALA A 522 2.61 -22.04 9.92
CA ALA A 522 1.71 -22.37 8.82
C ALA A 522 1.28 -21.17 7.96
N TRP A 523 1.17 -19.97 8.54
CA TRP A 523 0.81 -18.74 7.83
C TRP A 523 1.96 -18.27 6.93
N THR A 524 3.18 -18.22 7.45
CA THR A 524 4.39 -17.98 6.65
C THR A 524 4.52 -19.02 5.53
N LYS A 525 4.32 -20.31 5.85
CA LYS A 525 4.33 -21.38 4.86
C LYS A 525 3.28 -21.20 3.77
N TYR A 526 2.08 -20.73 4.11
CA TYR A 526 1.04 -20.43 3.12
C TYR A 526 1.50 -19.33 2.17
N GLY A 527 2.00 -18.20 2.67
CA GLY A 527 2.53 -17.11 1.86
C GLY A 527 3.63 -17.57 0.89
N VAL A 528 4.58 -18.36 1.38
CA VAL A 528 5.68 -18.91 0.55
C VAL A 528 5.15 -19.82 -0.57
N ILE A 529 4.26 -20.76 -0.25
CA ILE A 529 3.81 -21.77 -1.20
C ILE A 529 2.79 -21.21 -2.21
N ALA A 530 1.81 -20.44 -1.73
CA ALA A 530 0.72 -19.97 -2.56
C ALA A 530 1.03 -18.66 -3.30
N HIS A 531 1.92 -17.82 -2.76
CA HIS A 531 2.20 -16.48 -3.30
C HIS A 531 3.67 -16.25 -3.66
N GLY A 532 4.57 -17.19 -3.34
CA GLY A 532 6.00 -17.01 -3.56
C GLY A 532 6.61 -15.91 -2.68
N ALA A 533 5.99 -15.61 -1.53
CA ALA A 533 6.53 -14.67 -0.57
C ALA A 533 7.83 -15.22 0.07
N PRO A 534 8.72 -14.35 0.60
CA PRO A 534 9.83 -14.80 1.42
C PRO A 534 9.37 -15.53 2.69
N VAL A 535 10.23 -16.39 3.23
CA VAL A 535 10.10 -16.88 4.61
C VAL A 535 10.21 -15.69 5.55
N ALA A 536 9.13 -15.35 6.25
CA ALA A 536 9.08 -14.27 7.21
C ALA A 536 9.36 -14.76 8.62
N ILE A 537 10.33 -14.13 9.28
CA ILE A 537 10.63 -14.28 10.71
C ILE A 537 10.65 -12.89 11.33
N SER A 538 10.16 -12.76 12.56
CA SER A 538 10.24 -11.50 13.30
C SER A 538 10.55 -11.80 14.76
N ASN A 539 11.45 -10.99 15.32
CA ASN A 539 11.94 -11.11 16.68
C ASN A 539 11.75 -9.79 17.44
N GLY A 540 11.71 -9.85 18.77
CA GLY A 540 11.47 -8.73 19.66
C GLY A 540 10.26 -8.95 20.55
N CYS A 541 10.06 -8.04 21.51
CA CYS A 541 9.17 -8.24 22.66
C CYS A 541 7.65 -8.31 22.35
N PHE A 542 7.26 -8.62 21.12
CA PHE A 542 5.88 -8.75 20.66
C PHE A 542 5.65 -10.10 19.96
N GLY A 543 4.52 -10.74 20.25
CA GLY A 543 4.18 -12.03 19.66
C GLY A 543 4.95 -13.19 20.32
N ASP A 544 5.69 -13.98 19.56
CA ASP A 544 6.48 -15.12 20.07
C ASP A 544 7.77 -14.67 20.77
N ASP A 545 8.36 -13.55 20.35
CA ASP A 545 9.68 -13.08 20.79
C ASP A 545 10.72 -14.20 20.68
N THR A 546 10.89 -14.72 19.46
CA THR A 546 11.80 -15.83 19.16
C THR A 546 12.38 -15.66 17.77
N GLY A 547 13.68 -15.41 17.70
CA GLY A 547 14.44 -15.28 16.46
C GLY A 547 15.04 -16.59 15.94
N LEU A 548 15.75 -16.50 14.81
CA LEU A 548 16.47 -17.62 14.19
C LEU A 548 17.45 -18.32 15.14
N SER A 549 18.07 -17.59 16.05
CA SER A 549 19.03 -18.13 17.01
C SER A 549 18.38 -18.83 18.20
N GLU A 550 17.07 -18.63 18.40
CA GLU A 550 16.33 -19.10 19.57
C GLU A 550 15.34 -20.22 19.23
N VAL A 551 15.07 -20.45 17.94
CA VAL A 551 14.24 -21.58 17.50
C VAL A 551 14.90 -22.91 17.89
N ASP A 552 14.08 -23.89 18.26
CA ASP A 552 14.59 -25.24 18.51
C ASP A 552 15.03 -25.93 17.21
N ALA A 553 15.64 -27.11 17.34
CA ALA A 553 16.16 -27.86 16.19
C ALA A 553 15.07 -28.25 15.18
N GLU A 554 13.83 -28.46 15.62
CA GLU A 554 12.71 -28.78 14.74
C GLU A 554 12.27 -27.54 13.95
N GLY A 555 12.14 -26.40 14.62
CA GLY A 555 11.86 -25.09 14.02
C GLY A 555 12.92 -24.68 13.01
N ALA A 556 14.20 -24.79 13.36
CA ALA A 556 15.32 -24.51 12.46
C ALA A 556 15.25 -25.39 11.20
N ALA A 557 14.97 -26.70 11.35
CA ALA A 557 14.80 -27.60 10.23
C ALA A 557 13.57 -27.24 9.38
N ALA A 558 12.46 -26.82 9.99
CA ALA A 558 11.27 -26.37 9.28
C ALA A 558 11.53 -25.12 8.44
N ILE A 559 12.21 -24.13 9.03
CA ILE A 559 12.64 -22.88 8.35
C ILE A 559 13.59 -23.20 7.20
N ALA A 560 14.63 -24.01 7.43
CA ALA A 560 15.58 -24.41 6.40
C ALA A 560 14.90 -25.13 5.22
N ASN A 561 13.95 -26.02 5.51
CA ASN A 561 13.17 -26.70 4.47
C ASN A 561 12.31 -25.72 3.68
N LEU A 562 11.63 -24.77 4.35
CA LEU A 562 10.80 -23.79 3.69
C LEU A 562 11.63 -22.81 2.84
N TYR A 563 12.83 -22.45 3.30
CA TYR A 563 13.82 -21.69 2.53
C TYR A 563 14.20 -22.42 1.23
N GLN A 564 14.51 -23.73 1.29
CA GLN A 564 14.80 -24.50 0.07
C GLN A 564 13.60 -24.54 -0.89
N MET A 565 12.37 -24.60 -0.38
CA MET A 565 11.18 -24.50 -1.21
C MET A 565 11.04 -23.12 -1.85
N ALA A 566 11.19 -22.04 -1.08
CA ALA A 566 11.08 -20.65 -1.53
C ALA A 566 12.08 -20.34 -2.66
N LYS A 567 13.30 -20.90 -2.60
CA LYS A 567 14.30 -20.77 -3.67
C LYS A 567 13.84 -21.30 -5.03
N THR A 568 12.96 -22.29 -5.04
CA THR A 568 12.47 -22.93 -6.28
C THR A 568 11.21 -22.27 -6.85
N THR A 569 10.54 -21.44 -6.05
CA THR A 569 9.31 -20.72 -6.39
C THR A 569 9.54 -19.25 -6.72
N THR A 570 10.57 -18.63 -6.14
CA THR A 570 11.00 -17.25 -6.46
C THR A 570 11.37 -17.09 -7.94
N GLY A 571 11.03 -15.93 -8.51
CA GLY A 571 11.22 -15.63 -9.94
C GLY A 571 10.18 -16.26 -10.89
N ARG A 572 9.28 -17.12 -10.41
CA ARG A 572 8.14 -17.56 -11.24
C ARG A 572 7.13 -16.42 -11.34
N ARG A 573 6.76 -16.04 -12.57
CA ARG A 573 5.61 -15.15 -12.79
C ARG A 573 4.40 -15.71 -12.02
N ARG A 574 3.79 -14.87 -11.18
CA ARG A 574 2.62 -15.26 -10.38
C ARG A 574 1.55 -15.79 -11.32
N ARG A 575 1.06 -17.01 -11.04
CA ARG A 575 -0.07 -17.56 -11.79
C ARG A 575 -1.28 -16.66 -11.54
N LEU A 576 -1.92 -16.21 -12.62
CA LEU A 576 -3.19 -15.48 -12.54
C LEU A 576 -4.32 -16.46 -12.18
N PRO A 577 -5.00 -16.29 -11.03
CA PRO A 577 -6.25 -16.99 -10.78
C PRO A 577 -7.32 -16.35 -11.66
N ILE A 578 -7.81 -17.10 -12.65
CA ILE A 578 -8.93 -16.70 -13.49
C ILE A 578 -10.15 -17.49 -13.01
N SER A 579 -11.20 -16.77 -12.65
CA SER A 579 -12.49 -17.35 -12.28
C SER A 579 -13.57 -16.86 -13.23
N ASN A 580 -14.50 -17.74 -13.57
CA ASN A 580 -15.67 -17.37 -14.37
C ASN A 580 -16.87 -17.23 -13.41
N GLN A 581 -17.80 -16.33 -13.70
CA GLN A 581 -18.97 -16.03 -12.87
C GLN A 581 -19.70 -17.27 -12.30
N ARG A 582 -19.88 -18.34 -13.11
CA ARG A 582 -20.51 -19.61 -12.70
C ARG A 582 -19.75 -20.41 -11.63
N SER A 583 -18.43 -20.22 -11.54
CA SER A 583 -17.56 -20.88 -10.56
C SER A 583 -17.50 -20.11 -9.23
N ALA A 584 -17.61 -18.78 -9.27
CA ALA A 584 -17.60 -17.93 -8.09
C ALA A 584 -18.85 -18.14 -7.21
N GLU A 585 -20.03 -18.34 -7.81
CA GLU A 585 -21.27 -18.65 -7.08
C GLU A 585 -21.19 -20.00 -6.32
N HIS A 586 -20.50 -21.00 -6.88
CA HIS A 586 -20.30 -22.30 -6.22
C HIS A 586 -19.25 -22.24 -5.09
N GLN A 587 -18.21 -21.43 -5.23
CA GLN A 587 -17.24 -21.22 -4.14
C GLN A 587 -17.84 -20.41 -2.98
N ARG A 588 -18.69 -19.42 -3.27
CA ARG A 588 -19.39 -18.61 -2.25
C ARG A 588 -20.43 -19.42 -1.44
N ALA A 589 -20.97 -20.50 -2.00
CA ALA A 589 -21.89 -21.39 -1.28
C ALA A 589 -21.18 -22.41 -0.37
N GLY A 590 -19.84 -22.47 -0.37
CA GLY A 590 -19.04 -23.51 0.28
C GLY A 590 -18.02 -23.06 1.31
N VAL A 591 -18.04 -21.79 1.75
CA VAL A 591 -17.17 -21.26 2.83
C VAL A 591 -17.98 -21.09 4.12
#